data_AF-A0A7G9P3X1-F1
#
_entry.id   AF-A0A7G9P3X1-F1
#
_cell.length_a   1.000
_cell.length_b   1.000
_cell.length_c   1.000
_cell.angle_alpha   90.00
_cell.angle_beta   90.00
_cell.angle_gamma   90.00
#
_symmetry.space_group_name_H-M   'P 1'
#
loop_
_entity.id
_entity.type
_entity.pdbx_description
1 polymer ?
#
loop_
_entity_poly.entity_id
_entity_poly.type
_entity_poly.pdbx_seq_one_letter_code
_entity_poly.pdbx_strand_id
1 'polypeptide(L)'
;MARKKKQLPFTDQIRQAVADSDWSQYKLAKAIGCTQSSLSRFMSGAGLLHPDYLNVLADLLGLYVAVDSSKAQPVTPDQRFKSGRKPSGLHKSKRRRG
;
A
#
# COMPACT_ATOMS: atom_id res chain seq x y z
N MET A 1 28.04 22.75 0.18
CA MET A 1 26.58 22.48 0.18
C MET A 1 26.36 20.98 -0.04
N ALA A 2 26.02 20.21 1.00
CA ALA A 2 25.78 18.77 0.85
C ALA A 2 24.41 18.53 0.19
N ARG A 3 24.40 17.84 -0.96
CA ARG A 3 23.18 17.50 -1.71
C ARG A 3 22.41 16.44 -0.90
N LYS A 4 21.17 16.72 -0.50
CA LYS A 4 20.29 15.72 0.15
C LYS A 4 20.19 14.49 -0.77
N LYS A 5 20.62 13.32 -0.29
CA LYS A 5 20.40 12.05 -1.00
C LYS A 5 18.90 11.85 -1.19
N LYS A 6 18.48 11.64 -2.43
CA LYS A 6 17.08 11.36 -2.76
C LYS A 6 16.76 9.98 -2.18
N GLN A 7 15.88 9.92 -1.19
CA GLN A 7 15.40 8.65 -0.64
C GLN A 7 14.68 7.89 -1.76
N LEU A 8 15.07 6.64 -1.98
CA LEU A 8 14.38 5.74 -2.91
C LEU A 8 12.95 5.50 -2.44
N PRO A 9 11.98 5.27 -3.34
CA PRO A 9 10.65 4.84 -2.92
C PRO A 9 10.74 3.49 -2.17
N PHE A 10 9.79 3.25 -1.27
CA PHE A 10 9.81 2.09 -0.37
C PHE A 10 9.98 0.75 -1.13
N THR A 11 9.26 0.57 -2.23
CA THR A 11 9.37 -0.61 -3.08
C THR A 11 10.77 -0.80 -3.69
N ASP A 12 11.46 0.28 -4.06
CA ASP A 12 12.84 0.19 -4.57
C ASP A 12 13.83 -0.18 -3.47
N GLN A 13 13.62 0.30 -2.25
CA GLN A 13 14.46 -0.11 -1.10
C GLN A 13 14.32 -1.61 -0.84
N ILE A 14 13.10 -2.13 -0.88
CA ILE A 14 12.86 -3.56 -0.72
C ILE A 14 13.43 -4.38 -1.89
N ARG A 15 13.31 -3.91 -3.14
CA ARG A 15 13.94 -4.57 -4.30
C ARG A 15 15.44 -4.66 -4.15
N GLN A 16 16.08 -3.58 -3.69
CA GLN A 16 17.52 -3.54 -3.49
C GLN A 16 17.93 -4.50 -2.36
N ALA A 17 17.25 -4.48 -1.23
CA ALA A 17 17.54 -5.40 -0.13
C ALA A 17 17.34 -6.87 -0.53
N VAL A 18 16.33 -7.16 -1.37
CA VAL A 18 16.12 -8.49 -1.92
C VAL A 18 17.22 -8.88 -2.92
N ALA A 19 17.76 -7.95 -3.70
CA ALA A 19 18.88 -8.22 -4.60
C ALA A 19 20.19 -8.44 -3.85
N ASP A 20 20.37 -7.75 -2.71
CA ASP A 20 21.54 -7.90 -1.83
C ASP A 20 21.45 -9.17 -0.97
N SER A 21 20.24 -9.66 -0.71
CA SER A 21 19.98 -10.97 -0.11
C SER A 21 20.04 -12.03 -1.21
N ASP A 22 20.79 -13.11 -1.09
CA ASP A 22 20.86 -14.19 -2.11
C ASP A 22 19.55 -15.02 -2.28
N TRP A 23 18.40 -14.41 -2.02
CA TRP A 23 17.09 -15.02 -2.08
C TRP A 23 16.42 -14.78 -3.44
N SER A 24 15.94 -15.87 -4.04
CA SER A 24 15.02 -15.74 -5.16
C SER A 24 13.64 -15.28 -4.69
N GLN A 25 12.93 -14.52 -5.54
CA GLN A 25 11.54 -14.11 -5.29
C GLN A 25 10.62 -15.28 -4.92
N TYR A 26 10.82 -16.42 -5.56
CA TYR A 26 10.04 -17.62 -5.26
C TYR A 26 10.29 -18.16 -3.84
N LYS A 27 11.56 -18.20 -3.41
CA LYS A 27 11.92 -18.61 -2.04
C LYS A 27 11.36 -17.64 -1.01
N LEU A 28 11.44 -16.33 -1.28
CA LEU A 28 10.85 -15.31 -0.41
C LEU A 28 9.34 -15.47 -0.28
N ALA A 29 8.62 -15.63 -1.40
CA ALA A 29 7.17 -15.81 -1.37
C ALA A 29 6.76 -16.98 -0.47
N LYS A 30 7.48 -18.11 -0.58
CA LYS A 30 7.28 -19.28 0.28
C LYS A 30 7.62 -19.02 1.74
N ALA A 31 8.76 -18.40 2.02
CA ALA A 31 9.22 -18.14 3.38
C ALA A 31 8.27 -17.18 4.14
N ILE A 32 7.71 -16.19 3.43
CA ILE A 32 6.78 -15.20 3.97
C ILE A 32 5.34 -15.76 4.07
N GLY A 33 5.05 -16.86 3.38
CA GLY A 33 3.70 -17.44 3.33
C GLY A 33 2.73 -16.64 2.46
N CYS A 34 3.22 -15.94 1.43
CA CYS A 34 2.39 -15.21 0.48
C CYS A 34 2.44 -15.84 -0.92
N THR A 35 1.51 -15.47 -1.80
CA THR A 35 1.53 -15.93 -3.18
C THR A 35 2.62 -15.20 -3.97
N GLN A 36 3.28 -15.91 -4.88
CA GLN A 36 4.28 -15.31 -5.78
C GLN A 36 3.69 -14.15 -6.59
N SER A 37 2.41 -14.24 -6.98
CA SER A 37 1.70 -13.18 -7.70
C SER A 37 1.53 -11.91 -6.86
N SER A 38 1.22 -12.04 -5.56
CA SER A 38 1.17 -10.90 -4.65
C SER A 38 2.54 -10.26 -4.46
N LEU A 39 3.58 -11.08 -4.24
CA LEU A 39 4.95 -10.57 -4.12
C LEU A 39 5.41 -9.87 -5.40
N SER A 40 5.11 -10.43 -6.57
CA SER A 40 5.46 -9.83 -7.87
C SER A 40 4.76 -8.50 -8.10
N ARG A 41 3.46 -8.38 -7.79
CA ARG A 41 2.70 -7.11 -7.88
C ARG A 41 3.24 -6.05 -6.92
N PHE A 42 3.61 -6.44 -5.71
CA PHE A 42 4.27 -5.54 -4.77
C PHE A 42 5.62 -5.08 -5.29
N MET A 43 6.44 -6.04 -5.75
CA MET A 43 7.73 -5.79 -6.36
C MET A 43 7.64 -5.04 -7.69
N SER A 44 6.48 -4.89 -8.33
CA SER A 44 6.31 -4.02 -9.50
C SER A 44 5.76 -2.63 -9.14
N GLY A 45 5.36 -2.41 -7.88
CA GLY A 45 4.69 -1.20 -7.41
C GLY A 45 3.21 -1.13 -7.76
N ALA A 46 2.63 -2.22 -8.29
CA ALA A 46 1.22 -2.32 -8.68
C ALA A 46 0.31 -2.82 -7.55
N GLY A 47 0.83 -3.04 -6.34
CA GLY A 47 0.06 -3.52 -5.20
C GLY A 47 0.76 -3.31 -3.86
N LEU A 48 0.00 -3.56 -2.79
CA LEU A 48 0.49 -3.54 -1.42
C LEU A 48 0.58 -4.97 -0.89
N LEU A 49 1.52 -5.22 0.02
CA LEU A 49 1.52 -6.41 0.85
C LEU A 49 0.81 -6.13 2.17
N HIS A 50 0.21 -7.17 2.75
CA HIS A 50 -0.32 -7.10 4.10
C HIS A 50 0.84 -6.77 5.07
N PRO A 51 0.64 -5.92 6.09
CA PRO A 51 1.67 -5.57 7.05
C PRO A 51 2.33 -6.78 7.73
N ASP A 52 1.57 -7.85 7.99
CA ASP A 52 2.14 -9.08 8.56
C ASP A 52 3.20 -9.71 7.65
N TYR A 53 2.95 -9.74 6.33
CA TYR A 53 3.92 -10.24 5.37
C TYR A 53 5.14 -9.31 5.24
N LEU A 54 4.96 -8.01 5.46
CA LEU A 54 6.07 -7.06 5.48
C LEU A 54 6.97 -7.26 6.71
N ASN A 55 6.39 -7.56 7.87
CA ASN A 55 7.17 -7.84 9.07
C ASN A 55 8.00 -9.11 8.90
N VAL A 56 7.40 -10.20 8.40
CA VAL A 56 8.13 -11.44 8.15
C VAL A 56 9.21 -11.25 7.07
N LEU A 57 8.92 -10.48 6.02
CA LEU A 57 9.91 -10.12 5.01
C LEU A 57 11.07 -9.33 5.62
N ALA A 58 10.79 -8.38 6.51
CA ALA A 58 11.79 -7.57 7.18
C ALA A 58 12.68 -8.44 8.08
N ASP A 59 12.09 -9.34 8.87
CA ASP A 59 12.82 -10.28 9.72
C ASP A 59 13.74 -11.19 8.89
N LEU A 60 13.25 -11.71 7.75
CA LEU A 60 14.03 -12.56 6.85
C LEU A 60 15.21 -11.83 6.19
N LEU A 61 15.05 -10.54 5.91
CA LEU A 61 16.07 -9.70 5.29
C LEU A 61 16.95 -8.95 6.30
N GLY A 62 16.69 -9.11 7.61
CA GLY A 62 17.39 -8.36 8.66
C GLY A 62 17.13 -6.85 8.60
N LEU A 63 15.94 -6.44 8.16
CA LEU A 63 15.53 -5.05 7.99
C LEU A 63 14.62 -4.60 9.13
N TYR A 64 14.53 -3.27 9.30
CA TYR A 64 13.55 -2.64 10.19
C TYR A 64 12.63 -1.71 9.38
N VAL A 65 11.32 -1.95 9.47
CA VAL A 65 10.30 -1.14 8.78
C VAL A 65 9.74 -0.11 9.75
N ALA A 66 9.94 1.18 9.45
CA ALA A 66 9.42 2.29 10.23
C ALA A 66 8.41 3.11 9.41
N VAL A 67 7.29 3.46 10.04
CA VAL A 67 6.36 4.44 9.47
C VAL A 67 6.79 5.82 9.93
N ASP A 68 7.28 6.62 8.99
CA ASP A 68 7.64 8.00 9.27
C ASP A 68 6.40 8.91 9.13
N SER A 69 5.79 9.22 10.28
CA SER A 69 4.61 10.10 10.37
C SER A 69 4.94 11.56 10.06
N SER A 70 6.20 11.96 9.93
CA SER A 70 6.58 13.32 9.55
C SER A 70 6.23 13.67 8.09
N LYS A 71 5.97 12.64 7.26
CA LYS A 71 5.53 12.79 5.86
C LYS A 71 4.06 12.47 5.62
N ALA A 72 3.32 12.04 6.64
CA ALA A 72 1.89 11.82 6.49
C ALA A 72 1.22 13.19 6.26
N GLN A 73 0.95 13.53 5.00
CA GLN A 73 0.03 14.63 4.72
C GLN A 73 -1.29 14.26 5.40
N PRO A 74 -1.86 15.13 6.26
CA PRO A 74 -3.12 14.82 6.92
C PRO A 74 -4.16 14.60 5.82
N VAL A 75 -4.65 13.36 5.70
CA VAL A 75 -5.83 13.09 4.86
C VAL A 75 -6.99 13.72 5.62
N THR A 76 -7.32 14.96 5.27
CA THR A 76 -8.50 15.61 5.83
C THR A 76 -9.70 14.72 5.49
N PRO A 77 -10.55 14.35 6.47
CA PRO A 77 -11.74 13.51 6.25
C PRO A 77 -12.72 14.03 5.18
N ASP A 78 -12.53 15.25 4.71
CA ASP A 78 -13.39 15.99 3.77
C ASP A 78 -13.43 15.44 2.33
N GLN A 79 -12.46 14.62 1.90
CA GLN A 79 -12.43 14.14 0.50
C GLN A 79 -13.40 12.98 0.18
N ARG A 80 -14.20 12.51 1.15
CA ARG A 80 -15.13 11.37 0.94
C ARG A 80 -16.41 11.70 0.16
N PHE A 81 -16.69 12.97 -0.17
CA PHE A 81 -18.00 13.38 -0.69
C PHE A 81 -18.01 14.10 -2.06
N LYS A 82 -17.01 13.88 -2.93
CA LYS A 82 -17.00 14.46 -4.30
C LYS A 82 -17.07 13.43 -5.44
N SER A 83 -17.60 12.23 -5.20
CA SER A 83 -18.14 11.42 -6.31
C SER A 83 -19.62 11.75 -6.46
N GLY A 84 -19.94 12.51 -7.52
CA GLY A 84 -21.27 12.99 -7.85
C GLY A 84 -22.29 11.89 -8.21
N ARG A 85 -22.64 11.01 -7.27
CA ARG A 85 -23.89 10.26 -7.32
C ARG A 85 -24.97 11.14 -6.72
N LYS A 86 -25.75 11.81 -7.58
CA LYS A 86 -27.02 12.42 -7.16
C LYS A 86 -27.84 11.34 -6.43
N PRO A 87 -28.39 11.61 -5.23
CA PRO A 87 -29.43 10.74 -4.69
C PRO A 87 -30.57 10.73 -5.72
N SER A 88 -30.90 9.55 -6.23
CA SER A 88 -32.07 9.34 -7.08
C SER A 88 -33.27 9.92 -6.35
N GLY A 89 -33.78 11.03 -6.87
CA GLY A 89 -34.90 11.75 -6.32
C GLY A 89 -36.11 10.83 -6.24
N LEU A 90 -36.35 10.35 -5.03
CA LEU A 90 -37.62 9.96 -4.44
C LEU A 90 -38.76 10.78 -5.07
N HIS A 91 -39.38 10.26 -6.12
CA HIS A 91 -40.61 10.84 -6.64
C HIS A 91 -41.71 10.55 -5.63
N LYS A 92 -42.12 11.60 -4.92
CA LYS A 92 -43.16 11.58 -3.88
C LYS A 92 -44.43 10.93 -4.44
N SER A 93 -44.85 9.82 -3.83
CA SER A 93 -46.21 9.31 -3.95
C SER A 93 -47.18 10.42 -3.53
N LYS A 94 -47.90 11.01 -4.50
CA LYS A 94 -49.11 11.78 -4.21
C LYS A 94 -50.18 10.81 -3.72
N ARG A 95 -50.26 10.65 -2.40
CA ARG A 95 -51.47 10.18 -1.72
C ARG A 95 -52.16 11.38 -1.07
N ARG A 96 -53.49 11.36 -1.15
CA ARG A 96 -54.50 12.17 -0.43
C ARG A 96 -54.85 13.49 -1.12
N ARG A 97 -56.11 13.90 -1.20
CA ARG A 97 -57.40 13.46 -0.63
C ARG A 97 -58.48 14.31 -1.33
N GLY A 98 -59.72 13.82 -1.43
CA GLY A 98 -60.86 14.59 -1.89
C GLY A 98 -61.85 13.70 -2.62
#